data_AF-X1A1Z2-F1
#
_entry.id   AF-X1A1Z2-F1
#
_cell.length_a   1.000
_cell.length_b   1.000
_cell.length_c   1.000
_cell.angle_alpha   90.00
_cell.angle_beta   90.00
_cell.angle_gamma   90.00
#
_symmetry.space_group_name_H-M   'P 1'
#
loop_
_entity.id
_entity.type
_entity.pdbx_description
1 polymer ?
#
loop_
_entity_poly.entity_id
_entity_poly.type
_entity_poly.pdbx_seq_one_letter_code
_entity_poly.pdbx_strand_id
1 'polypeptide(L)' 'MGGVGIQSGQIMADKGVETVLTGSCGPNAFQTLQAAGIKVITGASGTVQEAIDKYKSGELKAISQANAAAHSGMKRGK' A
#
# COMPACT_ATOMS: atom_id res chain seq x y z
N MET A 1 -15.75 11.20 7.36
CA MET A 1 -15.48 9.76 7.15
C MET A 1 -14.08 9.60 6.59
N GLY A 2 -13.12 9.18 7.41
CA GLY A 2 -11.74 8.93 6.97
C GLY A 2 -11.72 7.74 6.00
N GLY A 3 -11.22 7.96 4.79
CA GLY A 3 -11.10 6.91 3.78
C GLY A 3 -10.30 5.73 4.31
N VAL A 4 -10.65 4.52 3.87
CA VAL A 4 -10.05 3.24 4.32
C VAL A 4 -8.52 3.26 4.25
N GLY A 5 -7.95 3.94 3.24
CA GLY A 5 -6.51 4.10 3.09
C GLY A 5 -5.83 4.89 4.21
N ILE A 6 -6.50 5.89 4.78
CA ILE A 6 -5.95 6.73 5.85
C ILE A 6 -5.91 5.93 7.15
N GLN A 7 -6.99 5.24 7.50
CA GLN A 7 -7.03 4.40 8.70
C GLN A 7 -6.02 3.26 8.62
N SER A 8 -5.90 2.59 7.47
CA SER A 8 -4.87 1.58 7.26
C SER A 8 -3.46 2.15 7.46
N GLY A 9 -3.17 3.35 6.92
CA GLY A 9 -1.88 4.00 7.11
C GLY A 9 -1.58 4.31 8.58
N GLN A 10 -2.55 4.85 9.30
CA GLN A 10 -2.41 5.16 10.74
C GLN A 10 -2.18 3.91 11.58
N ILE A 11 -2.92 2.82 11.32
CA ILE A 11 -2.74 1.55 12.07
C ILE A 11 -1.34 0.98 11.85
N MET A 12 -0.82 1.04 10.62
CA MET A 12 0.55 0.56 10.33
C MET A 12 1.61 1.42 11.01
N ALA A 13 1.40 2.74 11.04
CA ALA A 13 2.29 3.68 11.72
C ALA A 13 2.33 3.43 13.23
N ASP A 14 1.17 3.25 13.86
CA ASP A 14 1.04 2.97 15.29
C ASP A 14 1.73 1.65 15.67
N LYS A 15 1.69 0.66 14.77
CA LYS A 15 2.39 -0.63 14.93
C LYS A 15 3.89 -0.57 14.62
N GLY A 16 4.44 0.59 14.24
CA GLY A 16 5.86 0.73 13.90
C GLY A 16 6.28 -0.02 12.64
N VAL A 17 5.37 -0.19 11.68
CA VAL A 17 5.65 -0.90 10.42
C VAL A 17 6.57 -0.05 9.55
N GLU A 18 7.72 -0.61 9.14
CA GLU A 18 8.67 0.08 8.26
C GLU A 18 8.31 -0.04 6.78
N THR A 19 7.71 -1.16 6.38
CA THR A 19 7.44 -1.49 4.97
C THR A 19 6.12 -2.23 4.80
N VAL A 20 5.33 -1.82 3.80
CA VAL A 20 4.05 -2.43 3.42
C VAL A 20 4.16 -3.00 2.01
N LEU A 21 3.89 -4.30 1.88
CA LEU A 21 3.78 -5.01 0.61
C LEU A 21 2.30 -5.06 0.19
N THR A 22 1.99 -4.54 -0.99
CA THR A 22 0.64 -4.56 -1.56
C THR A 22 0.67 -4.80 -3.07
N GLY A 23 -0.44 -5.21 -3.66
CA GLY A 23 -0.57 -5.23 -5.12
C GLY A 23 -0.77 -3.82 -5.66
N SER A 24 -1.75 -3.12 -5.09
CA SER A 24 -2.20 -1.80 -5.53
C SER A 24 -2.33 -0.84 -4.34
N CYS A 25 -1.89 0.41 -4.53
CA CYS A 25 -1.96 1.47 -3.54
C CYS A 25 -2.55 2.73 -4.17
N GLY A 26 -3.69 3.18 -3.63
CA GLY A 26 -4.32 4.43 -4.04
C GLY A 26 -3.66 5.67 -3.41
N PRO A 27 -3.88 6.85 -3.98
CA PRO A 27 -3.21 8.10 -3.58
C PRO A 27 -3.40 8.44 -2.10
N ASN A 28 -4.60 8.26 -1.55
CA ASN A 28 -4.88 8.57 -0.14
C ASN A 28 -4.11 7.66 0.83
N ALA A 29 -4.01 6.36 0.50
CA ALA A 29 -3.27 5.40 1.31
C ALA A 29 -1.76 5.67 1.21
N PHE A 30 -1.28 5.91 -0.01
CA PHE A 30 0.12 6.22 -0.27
C PHE A 30 0.58 7.49 0.47
N GLN A 31 -0.20 8.56 0.42
CA GLN A 31 0.10 9.80 1.14
C GLN A 31 0.17 9.59 2.66
N THR A 32 -0.75 8.79 3.22
CA THR A 32 -0.76 8.54 4.66
C THR A 32 0.43 7.67 5.09
N LEU A 33 0.71 6.59 4.34
CA LEU A 33 1.84 5.71 4.59
C LEU A 33 3.18 6.47 4.45
N GLN A 34 3.30 7.28 3.41
CA GLN A 34 4.49 8.12 3.17
C GLN A 34 4.68 9.17 4.27
N ALA A 35 3.60 9.84 4.71
CA ALA A 35 3.65 10.79 5.82
C ALA A 35 4.06 10.12 7.15
N ALA A 36 3.75 8.84 7.31
CA ALA A 36 4.18 8.02 8.44
C ALA A 36 5.62 7.45 8.27
N GLY A 37 6.32 7.74 7.16
CA GLY A 37 7.66 7.21 6.89
C GLY A 37 7.68 5.75 6.47
N ILE A 38 6.53 5.17 6.12
CA ILE A 38 6.38 3.75 5.77
C ILE A 38 6.65 3.56 4.29
N LYS A 39 7.55 2.64 3.96
CA LYS A 39 7.86 2.29 2.56
C LYS A 39 6.73 1.47 1.96
N VAL A 40 6.21 1.91 0.82
CA VAL A 40 5.17 1.18 0.09
C VAL A 40 5.80 0.43 -1.07
N ILE A 41 5.62 -0.88 -1.09
CA ILE A 41 6.09 -1.77 -2.15
C ILE A 41 4.88 -2.33 -2.88
N THR A 42 4.83 -2.10 -4.19
CA THR A 42 3.74 -2.59 -5.03
C THR A 42 4.15 -3.75 -5.91
N GLY A 43 3.17 -4.44 -6.50
CA GLY A 43 3.42 -5.58 -7.38
C GLY A 43 3.46 -6.91 -6.65
N ALA A 44 3.15 -6.93 -5.35
CA ALA A 44 2.87 -8.17 -4.65
C ALA A 44 1.62 -8.83 -5.25
N SER A 45 1.78 -10.08 -5.68
CA SER A 45 0.74 -10.89 -6.30
C SER A 45 0.94 -12.35 -5.95
N GLY A 46 -0.14 -13.13 -5.95
CA GLY A 46 -0.12 -14.53 -5.54
C GLY A 46 -0.28 -14.70 -4.03
N THR A 47 0.37 -15.72 -3.49
CA THR A 47 0.34 -16.04 -2.06
C THR A 47 1.23 -15.09 -1.24
N VAL A 48 1.00 -15.04 0.08
CA VAL A 48 1.85 -14.27 1.00
C VAL A 48 3.31 -14.73 0.91
N GLN A 49 3.53 -16.04 0.74
CA GLN A 49 4.87 -16.61 0.59
C GLN A 49 5.56 -16.07 -0.66
N GLU A 50 4.89 -16.06 -1.82
CA GLU A 50 5.44 -15.50 -3.05
C GLU A 50 5.76 -14.01 -2.93
N ALA A 51 4.91 -13.23 -2.26
CA ALA A 51 5.18 -11.81 -2.03
C ALA A 51 6.43 -11.59 -1.17
N ILE A 52 6.64 -12.43 -0.15
CA ILE A 52 7.83 -12.40 0.69
C ILE A 52 9.08 -12.83 -0.08
N ASP A 53 8.99 -13.90 -0.88
CA ASP A 53 10.11 -14.38 -1.71
C ASP A 53 10.54 -13.31 -2.72
N LYS A 54 9.59 -12.67 -3.42
CA LYS A 54 9.88 -11.59 -4.37
C LYS A 54 10.44 -10.33 -3.69
N TYR A 55 10.03 -10.07 -2.45
CA TYR A 55 10.62 -9.00 -1.64
C TYR A 55 12.07 -9.33 -1.27
N LYS A 56 12.33 -10.55 -0.80
CA LYS A 56 13.68 -11.02 -0.43
C LYS A 56 14.62 -11.11 -1.63
N SER A 57 14.11 -11.46 -2.81
CA SER A 57 14.90 -11.50 -4.05
C SER A 57 15.21 -10.11 -4.63
N GLY A 58 14.61 -9.04 -4.08
CA GLY A 58 14.75 -7.68 -4.60
C GLY A 58 13.98 -7.41 -5.89
N GLU A 59 13.07 -8.32 -6.28
CA GLU A 59 12.24 -8.17 -7.47
C GLU A 59 11.15 -7.12 -7.26
N LEU A 60 10.62 -6.99 -6.04
CA LEU A 60 9.67 -5.95 -5.69
C LEU A 60 10.38 -4.66 -5.29
N LYS A 61 10.00 -3.55 -5.93
CA LYS A 61 10.57 -2.23 -5.66
C LYS A 61 9.58 -1.33 -4.93
N ALA A 62 10.12 -0.53 -4.02
CA ALA A 62 9.36 0.54 -3.40
C ALA A 62 8.93 1.55 -4.46
N ILE A 63 7.67 1.96 -4.39
CA ILE A 63 7.14 3.00 -5.27
C ILE A 63 7.30 4.37 -4.60
N SER A 64 7.61 5.37 -5.42
CA SER A 64 7.61 6.77 -4.99
C SER A 64 6.28 7.47 -5.22
N GLN A 65 5.33 6.82 -5.91
CA GLN A 65 4.01 7.36 -6.25
C GLN A 65 2.96 6.24 -6.28
N ALA A 66 1.70 6.58 -5.96
CA ALA A 66 0.58 5.65 -5.99
C ALA A 66 0.38 5.03 -7.39
N ASN A 67 0.17 3.71 -7.44
CA ASN A 67 -0.01 2.95 -8.69
C ASN A 67 -1.48 2.66 -9.02
N ALA A 68 -2.42 2.98 -8.13
CA ALA A 68 -3.86 2.86 -8.38
C ALA A 68 -4.46 4.21 -8.74
N ALA A 69 -5.38 4.23 -9.72
CA ALA A 69 -6.17 5.41 -10.01
C ALA A 69 -6.99 5.83 -8.79
N ALA A 70 -7.14 7.15 -8.57
CA ALA A 70 -7.90 7.73 -7.45
C ALA A 70 -9.37 7.24 -7.36
N HIS A 71 -9.88 6.54 -8.39
CA HIS A 71 -11.27 6.11 -8.53
C HIS A 71 -11.54 4.61 -8.32
N SER A 72 -10.54 3.78 -7.97
CA SER A 72 -10.74 2.31 -7.86
C SER A 72 -11.70 1.85 -6.73
N GLY A 73 -12.21 2.76 -5.90
CA GLY A 73 -13.17 2.47 -4.82
C GLY A 73 -14.59 3.02 -5.03
N MET A 74 -14.81 3.91 -6.01
CA MET A 74 -16.14 4.48 -6.22
C MET A 74 -16.94 3.59 -7.18
N LYS A 75 -17.44 2.45 -6.67
CA LYS A 75 -18.64 1.84 -7.26
C LYS A 75 -19.74 2.88 -7.13
N ARG A 76 -19.95 3.64 -8.20
CA ARG A 76 -21.09 4.52 -8.40
C ARG A 76 -22.31 3.61 -8.53
N GLY A 77 -22.82 3.14 -7.39
CA GLY A 77 -24.08 2.40 -7.31
C GLY A 77 -25.18 3.30 -7.84
N LYS A 78 -25.91 2.81 -8.83
CA LYS A 78 -27.22 3.36 -9.20
C LYS A 78 -28.21 3.09 -8.08
#